data_AF-A0A959QB75-F1
#
_entry.id   AF-A0A959QB75-F1
#
_cell.length_a   1.000
_cell.length_b   1.000
_cell.length_c   1.000
_cell.angle_alpha   90.00
_cell.angle_beta   90.00
_cell.angle_gamma   90.00
#
_symmetry.space_group_name_H-M   'P 1'
#
loop_
_entity.id
_entity.type
_entity.pdbx_description
1 polymer ?
#
loop_
_entity_poly.entity_id
_entity_poly.type
_entity_poly.pdbx_seq_one_letter_code
_entity_poly.pdbx_strand_id
1 'polypeptide(L)'
;MKPYVILFSVVAGLSFMSCKAAKTLAQILDQMLEVKAVSFNIRYDADSDTGAQDWDDRKDRVAALLRLTHGDIFGLQEVQFHQWEYLQAALDGYDSYFLGRDPDNSGEACPIFFRRSRFGLLNSGTFWYSDTPDQ
;
A
#
# COMPACT_ATOMS: atom_id res chain seq x y z
N MET A 1 14.71 45.19 55.98
CA MET A 1 13.79 45.59 54.90
C MET A 1 14.24 44.93 53.61
N LYS A 2 13.40 44.09 52.99
CA LYS A 2 13.65 43.41 51.71
C LYS A 2 12.98 44.19 50.56
N PRO A 3 13.55 44.25 49.35
CA PRO A 3 12.76 44.47 48.14
C PRO A 3 12.67 43.17 47.32
N TYR A 4 11.45 42.64 47.24
CA TYR A 4 11.02 41.74 46.16
C TYR A 4 10.41 42.64 45.09
N VAL A 5 11.01 42.70 43.89
CA VAL A 5 10.41 43.38 42.75
C VAL A 5 10.69 42.55 41.48
N ILE A 6 9.59 42.15 40.85
CA ILE A 6 9.40 41.60 39.50
C ILE A 6 9.76 40.11 39.30
N LEU A 7 8.74 39.26 39.50
CA LEU A 7 8.57 38.02 38.76
C LEU A 7 7.08 37.84 38.44
N PHE A 8 6.55 38.57 37.45
CA PHE A 8 5.14 38.42 37.06
C PHE A 8 4.83 38.54 35.56
N SER A 9 5.78 38.22 34.67
CA SER A 9 5.52 38.35 33.23
C SER A 9 5.97 37.18 32.33
N VAL A 10 6.35 36.01 32.86
CA VAL A 10 6.75 34.87 32.00
C VAL A 10 5.71 33.75 31.90
N VAL A 11 4.67 33.72 32.74
CA VAL A 11 3.76 32.55 32.81
C VAL A 11 2.74 32.48 31.66
N ALA A 12 2.48 33.57 30.93
CA ALA A 12 1.52 33.55 29.81
C ALA A 12 2.08 32.98 28.48
N GLY A 13 3.40 32.85 28.34
CA GLY A 13 4.04 32.34 27.10
C GLY A 13 4.09 30.80 27.01
N LEU A 14 4.01 30.10 28.15
CA LEU A 14 4.18 28.64 28.22
C LEU A 14 2.90 27.85 27.88
N SER A 15 1.71 28.45 28.04
CA SER A 15 0.44 27.77 27.71
C SER A 15 0.17 27.72 26.19
N PHE A 16 0.72 28.65 25.41
CA PHE A 16 0.53 28.68 23.94
C PHE A 16 1.48 27.77 23.16
N MET A 17 2.65 27.42 23.72
CA MET A 17 3.59 26.49 23.08
C MET A 17 3.15 25.03 23.17
N SER A 18 2.48 24.64 24.27
CA SER A 18 2.03 23.25 24.50
C SER A 18 1.00 22.78 23.47
N CYS A 19 0.03 23.62 23.11
CA CYS A 19 -1.04 23.22 22.17
C CYS A 19 -0.56 23.09 20.71
N LYS A 20 0.42 23.91 20.28
CA LYS A 20 1.00 23.80 18.93
C LYS A 20 1.82 22.52 18.78
N ALA A 21 2.66 22.20 19.76
CA ALA A 21 3.45 20.95 19.74
C ALA A 21 2.56 19.70 19.72
N ALA A 22 1.48 19.69 20.51
CA ALA A 22 0.51 18.60 20.51
C ALA A 22 -0.21 18.44 19.16
N LYS A 23 -0.59 19.55 18.50
CA LYS A 23 -1.19 19.51 17.15
C LYS A 23 -0.22 19.01 16.08
N THR A 24 1.04 19.45 16.12
CA THR A 24 2.07 18.97 15.20
C THR A 24 2.33 17.48 15.40
N LEU A 25 2.40 17.00 16.65
CA LEU A 25 2.56 15.58 16.92
C LEU A 25 1.36 14.77 16.43
N ALA A 26 0.14 15.25 16.67
CA ALA A 26 -1.08 14.59 16.18
C ALA A 26 -1.10 14.53 14.64
N GLN A 27 -0.71 15.61 13.95
CA GLN A 27 -0.61 15.62 12.48
C GLN A 27 0.48 14.67 11.96
N ILE A 28 1.64 14.59 12.63
CA ILE A 28 2.69 13.64 12.25
C ILE A 28 2.21 12.21 12.45
N LEU A 29 1.55 11.91 13.57
CA LEU A 29 0.99 10.60 13.84
C LEU A 29 -0.10 10.24 12.81
N ASP A 30 -0.96 11.18 12.45
CA ASP A 30 -2.00 11.00 11.43
C ASP A 30 -1.39 10.68 10.06
N GLN A 31 -0.34 11.42 9.64
CA GLN A 31 0.41 11.11 8.43
C GLN A 31 1.15 9.77 8.49
N MET A 32 1.67 9.36 9.65
CA MET A 32 2.32 8.05 9.81
C MET A 32 1.32 6.89 9.78
N LEU A 33 0.06 7.16 10.12
CA LEU A 33 -1.04 6.19 10.09
C LEU A 33 -1.79 6.18 8.75
N GLU A 34 -1.61 7.19 7.90
CA GLU A 34 -2.21 7.24 6.57
C GLU A 34 -1.77 6.03 5.73
N VAL A 35 -2.73 5.29 5.18
CA VAL A 35 -2.49 4.15 4.30
C VAL A 35 -2.97 4.50 2.91
N LYS A 36 -2.06 4.46 1.93
CA LYS A 36 -2.40 4.65 0.53
C LYS A 36 -2.65 3.32 -0.15
N ALA A 37 -3.91 3.00 -0.42
CA ALA A 37 -4.29 1.82 -1.19
C ALA A 37 -4.50 2.18 -2.67
N VAL A 38 -4.10 1.27 -3.57
CA VAL A 38 -4.35 1.38 -5.02
C VAL A 38 -5.07 0.12 -5.49
N SER A 39 -6.10 0.28 -6.31
CA SER A 39 -6.71 -0.81 -7.07
C SER A 39 -6.35 -0.64 -8.54
N PHE A 40 -5.81 -1.67 -9.18
CA PHE A 40 -5.45 -1.60 -10.59
C PHE A 40 -5.60 -2.95 -11.28
N ASN A 41 -6.50 -3.04 -12.25
CA ASN A 41 -6.56 -4.17 -13.17
C ASN A 41 -5.41 -4.02 -14.16
N ILE A 42 -4.46 -4.96 -14.13
CA ILE A 42 -3.27 -4.86 -14.98
C ILE A 42 -3.49 -5.48 -16.36
N ARG A 43 -4.64 -6.07 -16.66
CA ARG A 43 -4.92 -6.90 -17.85
C ARG A 43 -4.08 -8.17 -17.87
N TYR A 44 -4.69 -9.34 -18.06
CA TYR A 44 -3.95 -10.60 -18.21
C TYR A 44 -3.13 -10.63 -19.50
N ASP A 45 -2.22 -11.60 -19.63
CA ASP A 45 -1.44 -11.81 -20.85
C ASP A 45 -2.30 -12.56 -21.89
N ALA A 46 -2.83 -11.81 -22.85
CA ALA A 46 -3.75 -12.33 -23.86
C ALA A 46 -3.04 -12.46 -25.20
N ASP A 47 -3.12 -13.64 -25.84
CA ASP A 47 -2.55 -13.89 -27.18
C ASP A 47 -3.06 -12.92 -28.27
N SER A 48 -4.19 -12.26 -28.03
CA SER A 48 -4.77 -11.27 -28.94
C SER A 48 -4.16 -9.87 -28.80
N ASP A 49 -3.53 -9.58 -27.67
CA ASP A 49 -2.92 -8.27 -27.41
C ASP A 49 -1.58 -8.21 -28.15
N THR A 50 -1.35 -7.12 -28.89
CA THR A 50 -0.18 -7.00 -29.77
C THR A 50 0.48 -5.63 -29.64
N GLY A 51 1.78 -5.58 -29.95
CA GLY A 51 2.58 -4.37 -29.81
C GLY A 51 2.49 -3.82 -28.40
N ALA A 52 2.24 -2.51 -28.26
CA ALA A 52 2.22 -1.84 -26.96
C ALA A 52 1.20 -2.39 -25.92
N GLN A 53 0.25 -3.24 -26.35
CA GLN A 53 -0.72 -3.90 -25.47
C GLN A 53 -0.27 -5.29 -24.99
N ASP A 54 0.69 -5.90 -25.67
CA ASP A 54 1.29 -7.17 -25.27
C ASP A 54 1.91 -7.03 -23.87
N TRP A 55 1.81 -8.08 -23.04
CA TRP A 55 2.35 -8.06 -21.68
C TRP A 55 3.85 -7.75 -21.64
N ASP A 56 4.64 -8.37 -22.51
CA ASP A 56 6.08 -8.20 -22.54
C ASP A 56 6.48 -6.76 -22.87
N ASP A 57 5.68 -6.10 -23.71
CA ASP A 57 5.89 -4.70 -24.08
C ASP A 57 5.40 -3.71 -23.01
N ARG A 58 4.48 -4.11 -22.11
CA ARG A 58 3.86 -3.19 -21.11
C ARG A 58 4.26 -3.43 -19.65
N LYS A 59 4.83 -4.59 -19.29
CA LYS A 59 5.15 -4.96 -17.90
C LYS A 59 6.00 -3.92 -17.16
N ASP A 60 7.00 -3.34 -17.83
CA ASP A 60 7.84 -2.29 -17.25
C ASP A 60 7.06 -0.99 -16.98
N ARG A 61 6.11 -0.63 -17.85
CA ARG A 61 5.23 0.54 -17.67
C ARG A 61 4.26 0.31 -16.51
N VAL A 62 3.71 -0.89 -16.38
CA VAL A 62 2.83 -1.28 -15.25
C VAL A 62 3.59 -1.17 -13.93
N ALA A 63 4.78 -1.75 -13.83
CA ALA A 63 5.60 -1.67 -12.63
C ALA A 63 6.02 -0.23 -12.31
N ALA A 64 6.40 0.56 -13.33
CA ALA A 64 6.73 1.98 -13.14
C ALA A 64 5.53 2.77 -12.59
N LEU A 65 4.33 2.55 -13.14
CA LEU A 65 3.11 3.20 -12.66
C LEU A 65 2.85 2.87 -11.19
N LEU A 66 2.91 1.59 -10.81
CA LEU A 66 2.71 1.16 -9.42
C LEU A 66 3.72 1.84 -8.48
N ARG A 67 5.01 1.92 -8.85
CA ARG A 67 6.03 2.63 -8.04
C ARG A 67 5.75 4.12 -7.93
N LEU A 68 5.31 4.78 -9.01
CA LEU A 68 4.99 6.22 -9.03
C LEU A 68 3.79 6.57 -8.17
N THR A 69 2.88 5.62 -7.91
CA THR A 69 1.78 5.87 -6.97
C THR A 69 2.27 6.04 -5.54
N HIS A 70 3.44 5.52 -5.17
CA HIS A 70 3.88 5.43 -3.77
C HIS A 70 2.82 4.80 -2.85
N GLY A 71 1.99 3.88 -3.37
CA GLY A 71 0.96 3.22 -2.56
C GLY A 71 1.58 2.21 -1.60
N ASP A 72 0.97 2.07 -0.44
CA ASP A 72 1.39 1.14 0.60
C ASP A 72 0.85 -0.27 0.38
N ILE A 73 -0.32 -0.35 -0.25
CA ILE A 73 -1.03 -1.59 -0.59
C ILE A 73 -1.51 -1.48 -2.04
N PHE A 74 -1.30 -2.52 -2.83
CA PHE A 74 -1.83 -2.65 -4.18
C PHE A 74 -2.75 -3.87 -4.27
N GLY A 75 -4.02 -3.66 -4.59
CA GLY A 75 -4.92 -4.73 -5.02
C GLY A 75 -4.95 -4.79 -6.54
N LEU A 76 -4.48 -5.89 -7.11
CA LEU A 76 -4.42 -6.08 -8.57
C LEU A 76 -5.49 -7.06 -9.04
N GLN A 77 -5.84 -7.00 -10.32
CA GLN A 77 -6.81 -7.91 -10.96
C GLN A 77 -6.25 -8.42 -12.30
N GLU A 78 -6.77 -9.55 -12.77
CA GLU A 78 -6.36 -10.26 -14.00
C GLU A 78 -4.88 -10.70 -14.00
N VAL A 79 -4.27 -10.89 -12.83
CA VAL A 79 -2.84 -11.22 -12.74
C VAL A 79 -2.63 -12.71 -12.92
N GLN A 80 -1.89 -13.14 -13.94
CA GLN A 80 -1.44 -14.52 -14.10
C GLN A 80 -0.12 -14.75 -13.33
N PHE A 81 0.24 -16.02 -13.10
CA PHE A 81 1.39 -16.39 -12.26
C PHE A 81 2.72 -15.75 -12.73
N HIS A 82 3.04 -15.80 -14.03
CA HIS A 82 4.27 -15.19 -14.55
C HIS A 82 4.28 -13.66 -14.45
N GLN A 83 3.10 -13.03 -14.55
CA GLN A 83 2.97 -11.59 -14.35
C GLN A 83 3.18 -11.22 -12.87
N TRP A 84 2.67 -12.05 -11.95
CA TRP A 84 2.90 -11.90 -10.52
C TRP A 84 4.38 -12.07 -10.16
N GLU A 85 5.06 -13.09 -10.69
CA GLU A 85 6.50 -13.30 -10.48
C GLU A 85 7.33 -12.11 -10.95
N TYR A 86 7.02 -11.58 -12.13
CA TYR A 86 7.66 -10.36 -12.62
C TYR A 86 7.42 -9.17 -11.68
N LEU A 87 6.18 -8.96 -11.21
CA LEU A 87 5.85 -7.86 -10.31
C LEU A 87 6.50 -8.01 -8.92
N GLN A 88 6.64 -9.22 -8.39
CA GLN A 88 7.40 -9.50 -7.17
C GLN A 88 8.86 -9.04 -7.29
N ALA A 89 9.50 -9.33 -8.44
CA ALA A 89 10.87 -8.89 -8.70
C ALA A 89 10.96 -7.38 -8.93
N ALA A 90 9.97 -6.79 -9.61
CA ALA A 90 9.96 -5.38 -9.96
C ALA A 90 9.64 -4.48 -8.74
N LEU A 91 8.71 -4.88 -7.88
CA LEU A 91 8.26 -4.08 -6.74
C LEU A 91 9.09 -4.39 -5.50
N ASP A 92 10.39 -4.10 -5.56
CA ASP A 92 11.26 -4.27 -4.39
C ASP A 92 10.74 -3.47 -3.17
N GLY A 93 10.85 -4.09 -1.99
CA GLY A 93 10.28 -3.59 -0.75
C GLY A 93 8.81 -3.98 -0.50
N TYR A 94 8.13 -4.64 -1.43
CA TYR A 94 6.79 -5.18 -1.26
C TYR A 94 6.83 -6.69 -1.08
N ASP A 95 5.92 -7.21 -0.27
CA ASP A 95 5.57 -8.62 -0.22
C ASP A 95 4.14 -8.77 -0.76
N SER A 96 3.69 -9.99 -1.06
CA SER A 96 2.36 -10.19 -1.61
C SER A 96 1.74 -11.53 -1.28
N TYR A 97 0.42 -11.60 -1.46
CA TYR A 97 -0.35 -12.83 -1.48
C TYR A 97 -0.96 -13.04 -2.88
N PHE A 98 -0.84 -14.26 -3.39
CA PHE A 98 -1.38 -14.68 -4.69
C PHE A 98 -2.01 -16.07 -4.54
N LEU A 99 -3.18 -16.25 -5.14
CA LEU A 99 -3.78 -17.55 -5.39
C LEU A 99 -4.60 -17.43 -6.67
N GLY A 100 -4.30 -18.26 -7.68
CA GLY A 100 -5.06 -18.29 -8.92
C GLY A 100 -6.49 -18.78 -8.71
N ARG A 101 -7.43 -18.32 -9.54
CA ARG A 101 -8.86 -18.62 -9.40
C ARG A 101 -9.24 -20.05 -9.78
N ASP A 102 -8.39 -20.75 -10.54
CA ASP A 102 -8.68 -22.09 -11.04
C ASP A 102 -8.39 -23.17 -9.97
N PRO A 103 -8.98 -24.38 -10.06
CA PRO A 103 -8.89 -25.40 -8.99
C PRO A 103 -7.48 -25.88 -8.64
N ASP A 104 -6.52 -25.72 -9.54
CA ASP A 104 -5.10 -26.02 -9.33
C ASP A 104 -4.29 -24.80 -8.83
N ASN A 105 -4.99 -23.74 -8.40
CA ASN A 105 -4.46 -22.43 -8.04
C ASN A 105 -3.76 -21.70 -9.20
N SER A 106 -4.11 -22.04 -10.44
CA SER A 106 -3.65 -21.34 -11.65
C SER A 106 -4.69 -20.34 -12.16
N GLY A 107 -4.50 -19.86 -13.40
CA GLY A 107 -5.34 -18.83 -13.99
C GLY A 107 -5.06 -17.44 -13.43
N GLU A 108 -6.03 -16.55 -13.64
CA GLU A 108 -5.97 -15.18 -13.13
C GLU A 108 -6.22 -15.13 -11.62
N ALA A 109 -5.56 -14.19 -10.96
CA ALA A 109 -5.71 -13.92 -9.55
C ALA A 109 -6.01 -12.45 -9.27
N CYS A 110 -6.39 -12.19 -8.01
CA CYS A 110 -6.49 -10.85 -7.43
C CYS A 110 -5.44 -10.64 -6.33
N PRO A 111 -4.14 -10.59 -6.66
CA PRO A 111 -3.11 -10.53 -5.63
C PRO A 111 -3.11 -9.18 -4.90
N ILE A 112 -2.67 -9.23 -3.65
CA ILE A 112 -2.49 -8.05 -2.81
C ILE A 112 -1.00 -7.91 -2.51
N PHE A 113 -0.40 -6.81 -2.95
CA PHE A 113 0.96 -6.41 -2.58
C PHE A 113 0.90 -5.42 -1.42
N PHE A 114 1.84 -5.52 -0.48
CA PHE A 114 1.93 -4.64 0.68
C PHE A 114 3.38 -4.31 1.03
N ARG A 115 3.64 -3.07 1.43
CA ARG A 115 5.00 -2.58 1.70
C ARG A 115 5.56 -3.20 2.98
N ARG A 116 6.63 -4.00 2.87
CA ARG A 116 7.25 -4.73 4.00
C ARG A 116 7.71 -3.84 5.14
N SER A 117 8.09 -2.59 4.84
CA SER A 117 8.53 -1.65 5.87
C SER A 117 7.39 -1.14 6.77
N ARG A 118 6.13 -1.41 6.42
CA ARG A 118 4.95 -0.93 7.15
C ARG A 118 4.02 -2.07 7.60
N PHE A 119 3.97 -3.16 6.86
CA PHE A 119 3.04 -4.27 7.11
C PHE A 119 3.78 -5.60 7.19
N GLY A 120 3.33 -6.45 8.12
CA GLY A 120 3.62 -7.86 8.14
C GLY A 120 2.34 -8.67 7.92
N LEU A 121 2.43 -9.75 7.15
CA LEU A 121 1.29 -10.62 6.89
C LEU A 121 1.00 -11.48 8.12
N LEU A 122 -0.18 -11.30 8.73
CA LEU A 122 -0.61 -12.10 9.88
C LEU A 122 -1.47 -13.31 9.47
N ASN A 123 -2.29 -13.14 8.43
CA ASN A 123 -3.13 -14.18 7.85
C ASN A 123 -3.45 -13.84 6.39
N SER A 124 -3.79 -14.83 5.58
CA SER A 124 -4.22 -14.66 4.18
C SER A 124 -5.22 -15.74 3.78
N GLY A 125 -5.97 -15.48 2.70
CA GLY A 125 -6.92 -16.43 2.15
C GLY A 125 -7.61 -15.87 0.91
N THR A 126 -8.27 -16.77 0.19
CA THR A 126 -9.12 -16.48 -0.96
C THR A 126 -10.45 -17.18 -0.74
N PHE A 127 -11.53 -16.56 -1.18
CA PHE A 127 -12.84 -17.18 -1.23
C PHE A 127 -13.49 -16.89 -2.59
N TRP A 128 -14.35 -17.79 -3.03
CA TRP A 128 -14.99 -17.73 -4.34
C TRP A 128 -16.38 -17.14 -4.20
N TYR A 129 -16.78 -16.30 -5.16
CA TYR A 129 -18.16 -15.82 -5.24
C TYR A 129 -19.07 -16.92 -5.79
N SER A 130 -19.39 -17.88 -4.94
CA SER A 130 -20.20 -19.06 -5.22
C SER A 130 -21.03 -19.46 -3.99
N ASP A 131 -21.90 -20.47 -4.13
CA ASP A 131 -22.62 -21.06 -3.00
C ASP A 131 -21.69 -21.83 -2.03
N THR A 132 -20.45 -22.09 -2.46
CA THR A 132 -19.41 -22.79 -1.69
C THR A 132 -18.11 -21.97 -1.70
N PRO A 133 -18.03 -20.86 -0.94
CA PRO A 133 -16.93 -19.90 -1.04
C PRO A 133 -15.54 -20.43 -0.68
N ASP A 134 -15.45 -21.59 -0.02
CA ASP A 134 -14.18 -22.19 0.41
C ASP A 134 -13.78 -23.42 -0.43
N GLN A 135 -14.48 -23.68 -1.54
CA GLN A 135 -14.30 -24.87 -2.40
C GLN A 135 -13.97 -24.50 -3.85
#